data_AF-A0A373IZ73-F1
#
_entry.id   AF-A0A373IZ73-F1
#
_cell.length_a   1.000
_cell.length_b   1.000
_cell.length_c   1.000
_cell.angle_alpha   90.00
_cell.angle_beta   90.00
_cell.angle_gamma   90.00
#
_symmetry.space_group_name_H-M   'P 1'
#
loop_
_entity.id
_entity.type
_entity.pdbx_description
1 polymer ?
#
loop_
_entity_poly.entity_id
_entity_poly.type
_entity_poly.pdbx_seq_one_letter_code
_entity_poly.pdbx_strand_id
1 'polypeptide(L)'
;MKKSNKALSIIISIIYAAVAVEWIISIVLQYLKIKSGFSPAAEILYFVPAVLMLIIAGVEIYRLMKEKSKVLDAVLFLILPFVMCISAFVLAPGIVDSNGAYHVSIISSVSLMYFVKDLVAIVAGLVALILAVIKKKTEK
;
A
#
# COMPACT_ATOMS: atom_id res chain seq x y z
N MET A 1 -9.61 -13.18 28.54
CA MET A 1 -8.77 -12.95 27.35
C MET A 1 -9.54 -12.70 26.03
N LYS A 2 -10.68 -13.36 25.74
CA LYS A 2 -11.45 -13.14 24.49
C LYS A 2 -11.76 -11.67 24.13
N LYS A 3 -12.05 -10.81 25.10
CA LYS A 3 -12.39 -9.38 24.87
C LYS A 3 -11.19 -8.56 24.33
N SER A 4 -9.98 -8.82 24.83
CA SER A 4 -8.74 -8.17 24.37
C SER A 4 -8.38 -8.59 22.94
N ASN A 5 -8.61 -9.86 22.64
CA ASN A 5 -8.34 -10.41 21.32
C ASN A 5 -9.28 -9.85 20.22
N LYS A 6 -10.55 -9.67 20.58
CA LYS A 6 -11.53 -8.98 19.73
C LYS A 6 -11.18 -7.51 19.50
N ALA A 7 -10.69 -6.82 20.54
CA ALA A 7 -10.25 -5.43 20.43
C ALA A 7 -9.03 -5.28 19.49
N LEU A 8 -8.01 -6.15 19.63
CA LEU A 8 -6.87 -6.17 18.72
C LEU A 8 -7.28 -6.40 17.26
N SER A 9 -8.26 -7.29 17.05
CA SER A 9 -8.77 -7.56 15.70
C SER A 9 -9.44 -6.33 15.06
N ILE A 10 -10.22 -5.59 15.86
CA ILE A 10 -10.83 -4.34 15.40
C ILE A 10 -9.75 -3.30 15.07
N ILE A 11 -8.74 -3.13 15.94
CA ILE A 11 -7.64 -2.18 15.73
C ILE A 11 -6.88 -2.48 14.45
N ILE A 12 -6.48 -3.74 14.23
CA ILE A 12 -5.77 -4.16 13.01
C ILE A 12 -6.64 -3.90 11.76
N SER A 13 -7.95 -4.18 11.85
CA SER A 13 -8.87 -3.93 10.74
C SER A 13 -9.00 -2.44 10.40
N ILE A 14 -9.00 -1.56 11.41
CA ILE A 14 -9.00 -0.11 11.22
C ILE A 14 -7.70 0.33 10.52
N ILE A 15 -6.55 -0.23 10.90
CA ILE A 15 -5.27 0.07 10.23
C ILE A 15 -5.34 -0.30 8.75
N TYR A 16 -5.80 -1.50 8.42
CA TYR A 16 -5.94 -1.92 7.01
C TYR A 16 -6.89 -1.03 6.21
N ALA A 17 -8.04 -0.69 6.79
CA ALA A 17 -9.00 0.19 6.15
C ALA A 17 -8.45 1.61 5.95
N ALA A 18 -7.77 2.17 6.95
CA ALA A 18 -7.18 3.51 6.88
C ALA A 18 -6.11 3.60 5.77
N VAL A 19 -5.21 2.62 5.71
CA VAL A 19 -4.17 2.55 4.67
C VAL A 19 -4.79 2.40 3.29
N ALA A 20 -5.80 1.53 3.13
CA ALA A 20 -6.47 1.34 1.85
C ALA A 20 -7.17 2.64 1.37
N VAL A 21 -7.85 3.35 2.27
CA VAL A 21 -8.50 4.64 1.97
C VAL A 21 -7.47 5.70 1.60
N GLU A 22 -6.39 5.83 2.38
CA GLU A 22 -5.29 6.74 2.07
C GLU A 22 -4.73 6.48 0.68
N TRP A 23 -4.54 5.21 0.33
CA TRP A 23 -3.99 4.80 -0.96
C TRP A 23 -4.91 5.15 -2.14
N ILE A 24 -6.23 4.96 -2.00
CA ILE A 24 -7.21 5.37 -3.03
C ILE A 24 -7.16 6.88 -3.25
N ILE A 25 -7.32 7.67 -2.18
CA ILE A 25 -7.36 9.14 -2.26
C ILE A 25 -6.10 9.63 -2.96
N SER A 26 -4.97 9.02 -2.62
CA SER A 26 -3.67 9.33 -3.18
C SER A 26 -3.56 9.08 -4.67
N ILE A 27 -3.96 7.90 -5.13
CA ILE A 27 -3.92 7.50 -6.54
C ILE A 27 -4.86 8.38 -7.36
N VAL A 28 -6.07 8.65 -6.86
CA VAL A 28 -7.03 9.53 -7.53
C VAL A 28 -6.49 10.96 -7.66
N LEU A 29 -5.97 11.54 -6.58
CA LEU A 29 -5.40 12.90 -6.61
C LEU A 29 -4.21 13.03 -7.55
N GLN A 30 -3.36 12.00 -7.62
CA GLN A 30 -2.23 11.98 -8.54
C GLN A 30 -2.70 11.84 -9.99
N TYR A 31 -3.60 10.89 -10.28
CA TYR A 31 -4.19 10.71 -11.59
C TYR A 31 -4.76 12.02 -12.16
N LEU A 32 -5.52 12.78 -11.35
CA LEU A 32 -6.06 14.07 -11.78
C LEU A 32 -5.00 15.09 -12.22
N LYS A 33 -3.78 15.01 -11.68
CA LYS A 33 -2.66 15.90 -12.05
C LYS A 33 -1.96 15.49 -13.34
N ILE A 34 -1.97 14.20 -13.67
CA ILE A 34 -1.15 13.62 -14.75
C ILE A 34 -1.96 13.04 -15.91
N LYS A 35 -3.30 13.00 -15.80
CA LYS A 35 -4.22 12.39 -16.76
C LYS A 35 -3.96 12.77 -18.22
N SER A 36 -3.59 14.02 -18.49
CA SER A 36 -3.36 14.52 -19.85
C SER A 36 -2.17 13.85 -20.57
N GLY A 37 -1.28 13.16 -19.83
CA GLY A 37 -0.13 12.44 -20.37
C GLY A 37 -0.31 10.93 -20.55
N PHE A 38 -1.47 10.37 -20.24
CA PHE A 38 -1.70 8.91 -20.28
C PHE A 38 -2.34 8.44 -21.59
N SER A 39 -1.83 7.31 -22.11
CA SER A 39 -2.60 6.51 -23.07
C SER A 39 -3.69 5.71 -22.34
N PRO A 40 -4.79 5.32 -23.01
CA PRO A 40 -5.88 4.58 -22.37
C PRO A 40 -5.44 3.27 -21.68
N ALA A 41 -4.44 2.57 -22.26
CA ALA A 41 -3.91 1.34 -21.67
C ALA A 41 -3.07 1.62 -20.41
N ALA A 42 -2.27 2.69 -20.42
CA ALA A 42 -1.47 3.10 -19.26
C ALA A 42 -2.36 3.59 -18.11
N GLU A 43 -3.50 4.21 -18.45
CA GLU A 43 -4.48 4.68 -17.48
C GLU A 43 -5.11 3.52 -16.68
N ILE A 44 -5.49 2.42 -17.35
CA ILE A 44 -6.01 1.23 -16.67
C ILE A 44 -4.94 0.63 -15.75
N LEU A 45 -3.70 0.51 -16.23
CA LEU A 45 -2.60 -0.08 -15.47
C LEU A 45 -2.27 0.74 -14.21
N TYR A 46 -2.44 2.06 -14.26
CA TYR A 46 -2.19 2.97 -13.14
C TYR A 46 -3.04 2.66 -11.89
N PHE A 47 -4.29 2.19 -12.08
CA PHE A 47 -5.20 1.86 -10.98
C PHE A 47 -5.05 0.43 -10.45
N VAL A 48 -4.31 -0.46 -11.14
CA VAL A 48 -4.14 -1.87 -10.74
C VAL A 48 -3.61 -2.01 -9.30
N PRO A 49 -2.57 -1.26 -8.86
CA PRO A 49 -2.11 -1.33 -7.47
C PRO A 49 -3.18 -0.96 -6.44
N ALA A 50 -4.02 0.03 -6.76
CA ALA A 50 -5.12 0.46 -5.88
C ALA A 50 -6.14 -0.67 -5.68
N VAL A 51 -6.51 -1.33 -6.77
CA VAL A 51 -7.47 -2.43 -6.77
C VAL A 51 -6.90 -3.63 -6.00
N LEU A 52 -5.64 -3.97 -6.24
CA LEU A 52 -4.97 -5.05 -5.51
C LEU A 52 -4.94 -4.76 -4.01
N MET A 53 -4.60 -3.54 -3.60
CA MET A 53 -4.60 -3.19 -2.18
C MET A 53 -5.98 -3.33 -1.54
N LEU A 54 -7.04 -2.89 -2.23
CA LEU A 54 -8.40 -3.03 -1.74
C LEU A 54 -8.81 -4.48 -1.53
N ILE A 55 -8.44 -5.35 -2.48
CA ILE A 55 -8.71 -6.79 -2.39
C ILE A 55 -7.96 -7.38 -1.18
N ILE A 56 -6.67 -7.08 -1.04
CA ILE A 56 -5.85 -7.58 0.06
C ILE A 56 -6.42 -7.11 1.41
N ALA A 57 -6.62 -5.80 1.58
CA ALA A 57 -7.18 -5.22 2.80
C ALA A 57 -8.56 -5.82 3.13
N GLY A 58 -9.44 -5.96 2.14
CA GLY A 58 -10.78 -6.54 2.33
C GLY A 58 -10.74 -8.01 2.75
N VAL A 59 -9.90 -8.82 2.10
CA VAL A 59 -9.69 -10.24 2.44
C VAL A 59 -9.13 -10.38 3.85
N GLU A 60 -8.15 -9.55 4.21
CA GLU A 60 -7.53 -9.57 5.52
C GLU A 60 -8.50 -9.18 6.63
N ILE A 61 -9.24 -8.08 6.47
CA ILE A 61 -10.28 -7.65 7.40
C ILE A 61 -11.33 -8.77 7.56
N TYR A 62 -11.80 -9.36 6.47
CA TYR A 62 -12.77 -10.45 6.52
C TYR A 62 -12.25 -11.65 7.34
N ARG A 63 -11.00 -12.07 7.10
CA ARG A 63 -10.39 -13.20 7.81
C ARG A 63 -10.13 -12.86 9.28
N LEU A 64 -9.75 -11.63 9.58
CA LEU A 64 -9.59 -11.13 10.95
C LEU A 64 -10.88 -11.17 11.74
N MET A 65 -11.97 -10.67 11.15
CA MET A 65 -13.29 -10.62 11.79
C MET A 65 -13.92 -12.01 11.97
N LYS A 66 -13.52 -13.00 11.16
CA LYS A 66 -13.90 -14.42 11.32
C LYS A 66 -13.00 -15.20 12.27
N GLU A 67 -12.03 -14.57 12.93
CA GLU A 67 -11.01 -15.22 13.76
C GLU A 67 -10.17 -16.27 12.99
N LYS A 68 -10.13 -16.17 11.65
CA LYS A 68 -9.34 -17.04 10.76
C LYS A 68 -8.03 -16.38 10.29
N SER A 69 -7.72 -15.20 10.82
CA SER A 69 -6.50 -14.46 10.51
C SER A 69 -5.26 -15.20 10.98
N LYS A 70 -4.28 -15.34 10.08
CA LYS A 70 -2.92 -15.79 10.40
C LYS A 70 -2.00 -14.57 10.39
N VAL A 71 -0.89 -14.65 11.13
CA VAL A 71 0.19 -13.63 11.06
C VAL A 71 0.69 -13.44 9.63
N LEU A 72 0.65 -14.52 8.82
CA LEU A 72 1.02 -14.49 7.41
C LEU A 72 0.12 -13.56 6.57
N ASP A 73 -1.12 -13.33 6.99
CA ASP A 73 -2.02 -12.40 6.31
C ASP A 73 -1.48 -10.97 6.46
N ALA A 74 -1.02 -10.57 7.65
CA ALA A 74 -0.38 -9.26 7.84
C ALA A 74 0.94 -9.10 7.08
N VAL A 75 1.63 -10.21 6.77
CA VAL A 75 2.83 -10.19 5.92
C VAL A 75 2.45 -9.93 4.46
N LEU A 76 1.33 -10.50 3.97
CA LEU A 76 0.84 -10.27 2.60
C LEU A 76 0.48 -8.80 2.38
N PHE A 77 -0.18 -8.16 3.35
CA PHE A 77 -0.43 -6.72 3.35
C PHE A 77 0.84 -5.89 3.14
N LEU A 78 1.93 -6.31 3.79
CA LEU A 78 3.19 -5.57 3.82
C LEU A 78 3.99 -5.72 2.51
N ILE A 79 3.85 -6.86 1.83
CA ILE A 79 4.59 -7.15 0.60
C ILE A 79 4.20 -6.18 -0.52
N LEU A 80 2.92 -5.87 -0.69
CA LEU A 80 2.47 -5.02 -1.80
C LEU A 80 3.08 -3.60 -1.75
N PRO A 81 2.99 -2.83 -0.65
CA PRO A 81 3.70 -1.55 -0.50
C PRO A 81 5.21 -1.68 -0.69
N PHE A 82 5.81 -2.78 -0.23
CA PHE A 82 7.26 -2.97 -0.32
C PHE A 82 7.73 -3.17 -1.77
N VAL A 83 6.99 -3.96 -2.55
CA VAL A 83 7.26 -4.16 -3.99
C VAL A 83 7.05 -2.86 -4.76
N MET A 84 5.98 -2.11 -4.45
CA MET A 84 5.72 -0.80 -5.06
C MET A 84 6.85 0.20 -4.74
N CYS A 85 7.30 0.24 -3.49
CA CYS A 85 8.41 1.05 -3.04
C CYS A 85 9.70 0.76 -3.83
N ILE A 86 10.05 -0.52 -4.02
CA ILE A 86 11.23 -0.91 -4.82
C ILE A 86 11.05 -0.50 -6.29
N SER A 87 9.85 -0.72 -6.85
CA SER A 87 9.56 -0.37 -8.25
C SER A 87 9.71 1.13 -8.52
N ALA A 88 9.40 1.97 -7.53
CA ALA A 88 9.61 3.42 -7.61
C ALA A 88 11.08 3.75 -7.91
N PHE A 89 12.04 3.13 -7.21
CA PHE A 89 13.46 3.36 -7.46
C PHE A 89 13.95 2.83 -8.81
N VAL A 90 13.45 1.68 -9.27
CA VAL A 90 13.85 1.08 -10.55
C VAL A 90 13.34 1.91 -11.74
N LEU A 91 12.16 2.52 -11.61
CA LEU A 91 11.53 3.33 -12.66
C LEU A 91 11.90 4.82 -12.60
N ALA A 92 12.81 5.21 -11.69
CA ALA A 92 13.23 6.59 -11.49
C ALA A 92 14.53 7.05 -12.21
N PRO A 93 15.05 6.44 -13.31
CA PRO A 93 16.12 7.12 -14.02
C PRO A 93 15.56 8.38 -14.69
N GLY A 94 16.10 9.53 -14.31
CA GLY A 94 15.87 10.79 -15.00
C GLY A 94 16.38 10.69 -16.44
N ILE A 95 15.64 11.28 -17.38
CA ILE A 95 16.13 11.41 -18.75
C ILE A 95 17.05 12.64 -18.76
N VAL A 96 18.34 12.40 -18.93
CA VAL A 96 19.30 13.47 -19.23
C VAL A 96 19.14 13.76 -20.72
N ASP A 97 18.75 14.97 -21.07
CA ASP A 97 18.69 15.36 -22.48
C ASP A 97 20.11 15.40 -23.09
N SER A 98 20.20 15.53 -24.41
CA SER A 98 21.50 15.63 -25.10
C SER A 98 22.34 16.85 -24.67
N ASN A 99 21.75 17.79 -23.94
CA ASN A 99 22.36 19.01 -23.46
C ASN A 99 22.76 18.94 -21.96
N GLY A 100 22.58 17.78 -21.32
CA GLY A 100 22.92 17.58 -19.91
C GLY A 100 21.89 18.12 -18.92
N ALA A 101 20.72 18.56 -19.38
CA ALA A 101 19.65 19.03 -18.51
C ALA A 101 18.89 17.84 -17.90
N TYR A 102 18.74 17.86 -16.58
CA TYR A 102 17.98 16.87 -15.84
C TYR A 102 16.48 17.15 -15.98
N HIS A 103 15.80 16.40 -16.83
CA HIS A 103 14.35 16.40 -16.88
C HIS A 103 13.81 15.32 -15.95
N VAL A 104 13.16 15.74 -14.87
CA VAL A 104 12.35 14.85 -14.04
C VAL A 104 11.14 14.45 -14.88
N SER A 105 11.17 13.23 -15.43
CA SER A 105 10.04 12.64 -16.14
C SER A 105 8.78 12.65 -15.25
N ILE A 106 7.59 12.74 -15.87
CA ILE A 106 6.31 12.55 -15.16
C ILE A 106 6.36 11.23 -14.37
N ILE A 107 7.03 10.20 -14.91
CA ILE A 107 7.22 8.89 -14.29
C ILE A 107 8.05 8.98 -12.99
N SER A 108 9.13 9.78 -12.98
CA SER A 108 9.96 9.93 -11.77
C SER A 108 9.29 10.81 -10.71
N SER A 109 8.48 11.79 -11.11
CA SER A 109 7.66 12.58 -10.20
C SER A 109 6.56 11.74 -9.53
N VAL A 110 5.91 10.88 -10.33
CA VAL A 110 4.90 9.93 -9.86
C VAL A 110 5.53 8.91 -8.90
N SER A 111 6.66 8.32 -9.31
CA SER A 111 7.44 7.37 -8.50
C SER A 111 7.82 7.93 -7.11
N LEU A 112 8.34 9.16 -7.03
CA LEU A 112 8.71 9.78 -5.75
C LEU A 112 7.49 10.00 -4.83
N MET A 113 6.32 10.30 -5.39
CA MET A 113 5.08 10.44 -4.63
C MET A 113 4.49 9.10 -4.17
N TYR A 114 4.68 8.02 -4.93
CA TYR A 114 4.37 6.66 -4.48
C TYR A 114 5.30 6.24 -3.35
N PHE A 115 6.61 6.54 -3.44
CA PHE A 115 7.59 6.17 -2.44
C PHE A 115 7.24 6.64 -1.01
N VAL A 116 6.88 7.92 -0.84
CA VAL A 116 6.51 8.45 0.49
C VAL A 116 5.30 7.71 1.07
N LYS A 117 4.36 7.32 0.22
CA LYS A 117 3.12 6.62 0.62
C LYS A 117 3.36 5.15 0.92
N ASP A 118 4.16 4.51 0.10
CA ASP A 118 4.60 3.15 0.33
C ASP A 118 5.34 3.07 1.68
N LEU A 119 6.14 4.09 2.05
CA LEU A 119 6.78 4.17 3.36
C LEU A 119 5.76 4.19 4.52
N VAL A 120 4.72 5.01 4.40
CA VAL A 120 3.63 5.12 5.39
C VAL A 120 2.89 3.78 5.52
N ALA A 121 2.55 3.17 4.39
CA ALA A 121 1.90 1.86 4.34
C ALA A 121 2.79 0.73 4.90
N ILE A 122 4.10 0.78 4.68
CA ILE A 122 5.08 -0.14 5.27
C ILE A 122 5.08 -0.01 6.79
N VAL A 123 5.15 1.21 7.33
CA VAL A 123 5.10 1.45 8.78
C VAL A 123 3.79 0.94 9.38
N ALA A 124 2.66 1.25 8.75
CA ALA A 124 1.35 0.77 9.19
C ALA A 124 1.25 -0.77 9.12
N GLY A 125 1.77 -1.39 8.07
CA GLY A 125 1.84 -2.84 7.91
C GLY A 125 2.72 -3.51 8.97
N LEU A 126 3.86 -2.90 9.33
CA LEU A 126 4.72 -3.36 10.43
C LEU A 126 3.99 -3.30 11.78
N VAL A 127 3.26 -2.21 12.06
CA VAL A 127 2.45 -2.09 13.27
C VAL A 127 1.37 -3.18 13.31
N ALA A 128 0.66 -3.39 12.20
CA ALA A 128 -0.35 -4.45 12.08
C ALA A 128 0.26 -5.85 12.29
N LEU A 129 1.47 -6.10 11.76
CA LEU A 129 2.19 -7.34 11.95
C LEU A 129 2.55 -7.58 13.43
N ILE A 130 3.09 -6.57 14.11
CA ILE A 130 3.42 -6.64 15.54
C ILE A 130 2.16 -6.95 16.35
N LEU A 131 1.05 -6.25 16.08
CA LEU A 131 -0.23 -6.50 16.74
C LEU A 131 -0.75 -7.91 16.47
N ALA A 132 -0.61 -8.42 15.25
CA ALA A 132 -1.00 -9.79 14.89
C ALA A 132 -0.13 -10.85 15.61
N VAL A 133 1.16 -10.59 15.83
CA VAL A 133 2.06 -11.46 16.61
C VAL A 133 1.66 -11.48 18.08
N ILE A 134 1.40 -10.31 18.68
CA ILE A 134 0.92 -10.18 20.07
C ILE A 134 -0.42 -10.92 20.23
N LYS A 135 -1.34 -10.74 19.28
CA LYS A 135 -2.62 -11.44 19.22
C LYS A 135 -2.41 -12.97 19.25
N LYS A 136 -1.56 -13.50 18.39
CA LYS A 136 -1.25 -14.94 18.34
C LYS A 136 -0.61 -15.45 19.64
N LYS A 137 0.23 -14.64 20.29
CA LYS A 137 0.88 -15.01 21.56
C LYS A 137 -0.10 -15.04 22.74
N THR A 138 -1.15 -14.21 22.70
CA THR A 138 -2.17 -14.12 23.76
C THR A 138 -3.36 -15.08 23.56
N GLU A 139 -3.48 -15.70 22.38
CA GLU A 139 -4.41 -16.80 22.09
C GLU A 139 -3.91 -18.17 22.60
N LYS A 140 -2.58 -18.32 22.77
CA LYS A 140 -1.95 -19.48 23.40
C LYS A 140 -1.94 -19.34 24.92
#